data_AF-A0A8J2XDZ3-F1
#
_entry.id   AF-A0A8J2XDZ3-F1
#
_cell.length_a   1.000
_cell.length_b   1.000
_cell.length_c   1.000
_cell.angle_alpha   90.00
_cell.angle_beta   90.00
_cell.angle_gamma   90.00
#
_symmetry.space_group_name_H-M   'P 1'
#
loop_
_entity.id
_entity.type
_entity.pdbx_description
1 polymer ?
#
loop_
_entity_poly.entity_id
_entity_poly.type
_entity_poly.pdbx_seq_one_letter_code
_entity_poly.pdbx_strand_id
1 'polypeptide(L)'
;MKKLKLLGAVATLSLLCAELFAMPSADAVQQLSCNGRMNNGWSYSAEYIDGQFTRIRWTRQGKPPQTTNLTYDSINNKDQPVYTGGLMGALGVTLIDLSGGDVQPGSKITVTVDDWGRSQANCGTSSSSTSLTNVLAFQTKSYLVKVDQKNNNFLMTVIEKKTNRPFINNAPATVAPRRNSNDNWTSYVHRGNIIAYARTNPRGEQELELTRSANRRVIEKAI
;
A
#
# COMPACT_ATOMS: atom_id res chain seq x y z
N MET A 1 -23.47 -68.47 8.52
CA MET A 1 -23.23 -67.94 9.88
C MET A 1 -21.78 -67.46 9.99
N LYS A 2 -21.56 -66.21 10.44
CA LYS A 2 -20.46 -65.64 11.27
C LYS A 2 -19.02 -66.25 11.09
N LYS A 3 -17.90 -65.54 10.92
CA LYS A 3 -17.38 -64.18 11.23
C LYS A 3 -16.00 -64.07 10.50
N LEU A 4 -15.63 -62.99 9.81
CA LEU A 4 -15.04 -61.69 10.26
C LEU A 4 -13.50 -61.71 10.47
N LYS A 5 -12.83 -60.66 9.93
CA LYS A 5 -11.49 -60.07 10.25
C LYS A 5 -10.32 -60.58 9.40
N LEU A 6 -9.33 -59.78 8.95
CA LEU A 6 -8.90 -58.42 9.29
C LEU A 6 -7.87 -57.91 8.23
N LEU A 7 -7.74 -56.59 8.13
CA LEU A 7 -6.53 -55.79 7.83
C LEU A 7 -5.83 -55.90 6.46
N GLY A 8 -5.55 -54.71 5.91
CA GLY A 8 -4.52 -54.50 4.90
C GLY A 8 -4.61 -53.11 4.31
N ALA A 9 -4.12 -52.11 5.04
CA ALA A 9 -4.09 -50.72 4.61
C ALA A 9 -3.27 -50.55 3.31
N VAL A 10 -3.85 -49.88 2.31
CA VAL A 10 -3.13 -49.42 1.13
C VAL A 10 -2.40 -48.14 1.50
N ALA A 11 -1.09 -48.26 1.76
CA ALA A 11 -0.19 -47.12 1.86
C ALA A 11 0.52 -46.94 0.52
N THR A 12 -0.13 -46.25 -0.41
CA THR A 12 0.56 -45.58 -1.52
C THR A 12 0.52 -44.10 -1.22
N LEU A 13 1.54 -43.63 -0.48
CA LEU A 13 1.80 -42.21 -0.32
C LEU A 13 2.46 -41.74 -1.62
N SER A 14 1.62 -41.36 -2.57
CA SER A 14 2.01 -40.80 -3.86
C SER A 14 2.81 -39.52 -3.62
N LEU A 15 4.10 -39.58 -3.95
CA LEU A 15 4.97 -38.44 -4.14
C LEU A 15 4.43 -37.66 -5.35
N LEU A 16 3.69 -36.57 -5.13
CA LEU A 16 3.27 -35.69 -6.23
C LEU A 16 3.30 -34.21 -5.83
N CYS A 17 4.12 -33.50 -6.61
CA CYS A 17 4.09 -32.08 -6.91
C CYS A 17 4.07 -31.11 -5.74
N ALA A 18 5.29 -30.70 -5.34
CA ALA A 18 5.55 -29.32 -5.00
C ALA A 18 5.31 -28.44 -6.24
N GLU A 19 4.05 -28.26 -6.63
CA GLU A 19 3.67 -27.15 -7.49
C GLU A 19 3.48 -25.94 -6.60
N LEU A 20 4.50 -25.08 -6.64
CA LEU A 20 4.45 -23.68 -6.31
C LEU A 20 3.20 -23.07 -6.94
N PHE A 21 2.08 -23.04 -6.22
CA PHE A 21 0.99 -22.12 -6.54
C PHE A 21 1.49 -20.72 -6.24
N ALA A 22 2.19 -20.15 -7.22
CA ALA A 22 2.27 -18.71 -7.39
C ALA A 22 0.82 -18.22 -7.39
N MET A 23 0.39 -17.68 -6.24
CA MET A 23 -0.92 -17.04 -6.15
C MET A 23 -0.95 -15.94 -7.22
N PRO A 24 -2.05 -15.78 -7.97
CA PRO A 24 -2.22 -14.58 -8.76
C PRO A 24 -2.16 -13.41 -7.79
N SER A 25 -1.12 -12.59 -7.93
CA SER A 25 -1.06 -11.30 -7.25
C SER A 25 -2.29 -10.53 -7.69
N ALA A 26 -3.22 -10.28 -6.77
CA ALA A 26 -4.12 -9.15 -6.93
C ALA A 26 -3.22 -7.95 -7.23
N ASP A 27 -3.47 -7.22 -8.33
CA ASP A 27 -2.65 -6.06 -8.70
C ASP A 27 -2.57 -5.13 -7.50
N ALA A 28 -1.44 -5.21 -6.80
CA ALA A 28 -1.14 -4.30 -5.73
C ALA A 28 -1.10 -2.93 -6.41
N VAL A 29 -1.91 -1.97 -5.94
CA VAL A 29 -1.81 -0.56 -6.34
C VAL A 29 -0.34 -0.20 -6.30
N GLN A 30 0.31 -0.17 -7.48
CA GLN A 30 1.75 -0.21 -7.54
C GLN A 30 2.24 1.20 -7.22
N GLN A 31 2.59 1.41 -5.96
CA GLN A 31 3.13 2.70 -5.55
C GLN A 31 4.62 2.76 -5.92
N LEU A 32 4.93 3.62 -6.88
CA LEU A 32 6.29 3.86 -7.35
C LEU A 32 6.69 5.30 -7.03
N SER A 33 8.00 5.49 -6.92
CA SER A 33 8.59 6.83 -6.81
C SER A 33 9.71 6.95 -7.83
N CYS A 34 9.70 8.04 -8.59
CA CYS A 34 10.74 8.35 -9.55
C CYS A 34 11.55 9.53 -9.01
N ASN A 35 12.80 9.25 -8.62
CA ASN A 35 13.66 10.21 -7.94
C ASN A 35 14.67 10.80 -8.93
N GLY A 36 14.81 12.12 -8.92
CA GLY A 36 15.76 12.81 -9.78
C GLY A 36 16.27 14.11 -9.16
N ARG A 37 17.10 14.80 -9.92
CA ARG A 37 17.69 16.08 -9.51
C ARG A 37 17.73 17.04 -10.68
N MET A 38 17.37 18.29 -10.42
CA MET A 38 17.47 19.40 -11.35
C MET A 38 18.86 20.04 -11.27
N ASN A 39 19.29 20.65 -12.37
CA ASN A 39 20.62 21.27 -12.48
C ASN A 39 20.82 22.43 -11.48
N ASN A 40 19.75 23.11 -11.09
CA ASN A 40 19.77 24.18 -10.10
C ASN A 40 19.89 23.70 -8.63
N GLY A 41 20.06 22.38 -8.43
CA GLY A 41 20.33 21.76 -7.13
C GLY A 41 19.09 21.26 -6.37
N TRP A 42 17.88 21.47 -6.88
CA TRP A 42 16.67 20.86 -6.31
C TRP A 42 16.61 19.36 -6.62
N SER A 43 16.35 18.54 -5.60
CA SER A 43 16.01 17.12 -5.77
C SER A 43 14.51 16.96 -5.80
N TYR A 44 14.03 15.93 -6.48
CA TYR A 44 12.60 15.65 -6.56
C TYR A 44 12.26 14.17 -6.48
N SER A 45 11.02 13.90 -6.07
CA SER A 45 10.38 12.59 -6.06
C SER A 45 8.98 12.73 -6.65
N ALA A 46 8.77 12.12 -7.83
CA ALA A 46 7.46 12.03 -8.47
C ALA A 46 6.75 10.75 -8.01
N GLU A 47 5.52 10.89 -7.52
CA GLU A 47 4.72 9.81 -6.95
C GLU A 47 3.76 9.25 -8.00
N TYR A 48 3.87 7.95 -8.26
CA TYR A 48 2.95 7.18 -9.10
C TYR A 48 2.07 6.32 -8.20
N ILE A 49 0.76 6.55 -8.24
CA ILE A 49 -0.25 5.90 -7.39
C ILE A 49 -1.46 5.60 -8.26
N ASP A 50 -1.96 4.37 -8.18
CA ASP A 50 -3.21 3.95 -8.84
C ASP A 50 -3.23 4.24 -10.35
N GLY A 51 -2.10 3.95 -11.01
CA GLY A 51 -1.98 4.11 -12.46
C GLY A 51 -1.62 5.53 -12.94
N GLN A 52 -1.39 6.49 -12.03
CA GLN A 52 -1.16 7.89 -12.42
C GLN A 52 -0.10 8.61 -11.61
N PHE A 53 0.57 9.57 -12.23
CA PHE A 53 1.41 10.53 -11.53
C PHE A 53 0.54 11.64 -10.94
N THR A 54 0.57 11.78 -9.62
CA THR A 54 -0.33 12.71 -8.90
C THR A 54 0.40 13.88 -8.25
N ARG A 55 1.69 13.72 -7.94
CA ARG A 55 2.45 14.70 -7.17
C ARG A 55 3.95 14.62 -7.40
N ILE A 56 4.62 15.77 -7.36
CA ILE A 56 6.07 15.87 -7.21
C ILE A 56 6.40 16.58 -5.90
N ARG A 57 7.28 15.99 -5.09
CA ARG A 57 7.88 16.63 -3.92
C ARG A 57 9.26 17.15 -4.26
N TRP A 58 9.56 18.38 -3.88
CA TRP A 58 10.82 19.06 -4.16
C TRP A 58 11.56 19.37 -2.86
N THR A 59 12.86 19.06 -2.82
CA THR A 59 13.71 19.35 -1.65
C THR A 59 15.02 19.99 -2.08
N ARG A 60 15.50 20.93 -1.26
CA ARG A 60 16.82 21.55 -1.40
C ARG A 60 17.29 22.01 -0.04
N GLN A 61 18.57 21.78 0.26
CA GLN A 61 19.16 22.18 1.52
C GLN A 61 18.98 23.69 1.76
N GLY A 62 18.54 24.06 2.97
CA GLY A 62 18.31 25.45 3.35
C GLY A 62 17.07 26.10 2.71
N LYS A 63 16.20 25.33 2.04
CA LYS A 63 14.93 25.83 1.50
C LYS A 63 13.76 24.98 2.01
N PRO A 64 12.58 25.57 2.29
CA PRO A 64 11.39 24.82 2.63
C PRO A 64 11.00 23.84 1.51
N PRO A 65 10.60 22.59 1.83
CA PRO A 65 10.09 21.66 0.82
C PRO A 65 8.92 22.26 0.04
N GLN A 66 8.89 22.00 -1.27
CA GLN A 66 7.81 22.43 -2.16
C GLN A 66 7.09 21.22 -2.73
N THR A 67 5.86 21.43 -3.19
CA THR A 67 5.05 20.38 -3.80
C THR A 67 4.39 20.90 -5.07
N THR A 68 4.34 20.05 -6.08
CA THR A 68 3.53 20.25 -7.28
C THR A 68 2.49 19.15 -7.34
N ASN A 69 1.22 19.52 -7.40
CA ASN A 69 0.17 18.57 -7.77
C ASN A 69 0.16 18.45 -9.29
N LEU A 70 0.08 17.22 -9.78
CA LEU A 70 0.05 16.92 -11.20
C LEU A 70 -1.38 16.57 -11.62
N THR A 71 -1.74 17.01 -12.82
CA THR A 71 -2.97 16.64 -13.50
C THR A 71 -2.59 15.98 -14.82
N TYR A 72 -3.24 14.87 -15.16
CA TYR A 72 -3.09 14.30 -16.50
C TYR A 72 -3.60 15.31 -17.53
N ASP A 73 -2.80 15.56 -18.56
CA ASP A 73 -3.11 16.50 -19.62
C ASP A 73 -3.45 15.77 -20.91
N SER A 74 -2.51 14.97 -21.42
CA SER A 74 -2.60 14.40 -22.76
C SER A 74 -1.67 13.21 -22.95
N ILE A 75 -1.72 12.61 -24.14
CA ILE A 75 -0.69 11.70 -24.66
C ILE A 75 0.02 12.42 -25.79
N ASN A 76 1.35 12.42 -25.81
CA ASN A 76 2.13 13.08 -26.86
C ASN A 76 2.21 12.24 -28.15
N ASN A 77 2.91 12.76 -29.16
CA ASN A 77 3.11 12.08 -30.46
C ASN A 77 4.01 10.83 -30.43
N LYS A 78 4.41 10.37 -29.24
CA LYS A 78 5.19 9.14 -29.00
C LYS A 78 4.43 8.17 -28.08
N ASP A 79 3.12 8.34 -27.93
CA ASP A 79 2.27 7.54 -27.05
C ASP A 79 2.68 7.60 -25.57
N GLN A 80 3.27 8.72 -25.15
CA GLN A 80 3.71 8.93 -23.76
C GLN A 80 2.72 9.82 -23.01
N PRO A 81 2.17 9.38 -21.87
CA PRO A 81 1.35 10.21 -21.00
C PRO A 81 2.10 11.45 -20.52
N VAL A 82 1.41 12.59 -20.57
CA VAL A 82 1.88 13.90 -20.15
C VAL A 82 1.03 14.39 -18.98
N TYR A 83 1.71 14.86 -17.94
CA TYR A 83 1.12 15.42 -16.75
C TYR A 83 1.65 16.83 -16.52
N THR A 84 0.77 17.76 -16.18
CA THR A 84 1.13 19.17 -15.97
C THR A 84 0.79 19.63 -14.55
N GLY A 85 1.48 20.67 -14.09
CA GLY A 85 1.24 21.26 -12.79
C GLY A 85 1.97 22.59 -12.61
N GLY A 86 1.73 23.24 -11.47
CA GLY A 86 2.39 24.48 -11.08
C GLY A 86 3.38 24.30 -9.93
N LEU A 87 4.46 25.06 -9.94
CA LEU A 87 5.42 25.15 -8.84
C LEU A 87 5.64 26.60 -8.43
N MET A 88 5.60 26.86 -7.12
CA MET A 88 5.87 28.19 -6.53
C MET A 88 5.01 29.31 -7.14
N GLY A 89 3.79 28.99 -7.57
CA GLY A 89 2.78 29.96 -8.02
C GLY A 89 2.95 30.50 -9.45
N ALA A 90 4.03 30.17 -10.16
CA ALA A 90 4.26 30.71 -11.51
C ALA A 90 5.01 29.79 -12.48
N LEU A 91 5.76 28.79 -11.99
CA LEU A 91 6.56 27.93 -12.86
C LEU A 91 5.72 26.76 -13.34
N GLY A 92 5.66 26.56 -14.65
CA GLY A 92 5.08 25.38 -15.25
C GLY A 92 5.94 24.16 -14.99
N VAL A 93 5.30 23.04 -14.70
CA VAL A 93 5.92 21.73 -14.54
C VAL A 93 5.25 20.77 -15.53
N THR A 94 6.08 20.08 -16.32
CA THR A 94 5.65 18.99 -17.21
C THR A 94 6.38 17.71 -16.82
N LEU A 95 5.63 16.65 -16.54
CA LEU A 95 6.14 15.29 -16.39
C LEU A 95 5.69 14.46 -17.59
N ILE A 96 6.63 13.77 -18.22
CA ILE A 96 6.35 12.83 -19.32
C ILE A 96 6.75 11.43 -18.84
N ASP A 97 5.80 10.52 -18.88
CA ASP A 97 6.05 9.10 -18.65
C ASP A 97 6.64 8.44 -19.90
N LEU A 98 7.91 8.05 -19.84
CA LEU A 98 8.59 7.45 -20.99
C LEU A 98 8.25 5.98 -21.20
N SER A 99 7.48 5.36 -20.29
CA SER A 99 7.01 3.97 -20.41
C SER A 99 5.71 3.81 -21.19
N GLY A 100 5.05 4.91 -21.57
CA GLY A 100 3.80 4.85 -22.34
C GLY A 100 2.57 4.46 -21.51
N GLY A 101 2.59 4.71 -20.19
CA GLY A 101 1.49 4.39 -19.27
C GLY A 101 1.70 3.09 -18.49
N ASP A 102 2.69 2.29 -18.83
CA ASP A 102 3.03 1.05 -18.13
C ASP A 102 4.21 1.25 -17.16
N VAL A 103 3.99 2.09 -16.15
CA VAL A 103 5.04 2.45 -15.19
C VAL A 103 5.33 1.28 -14.25
N GLN A 104 6.55 0.75 -14.31
CA GLN A 104 7.08 -0.33 -13.47
C GLN A 104 8.44 0.08 -12.87
N PRO A 105 8.98 -0.66 -11.87
CA PRO A 105 10.35 -0.45 -11.42
C PRO A 105 11.34 -0.53 -12.59
N GLY A 106 12.17 0.49 -12.75
CA GLY A 106 13.08 0.67 -13.88
C GLY A 106 12.56 1.60 -14.98
N SER A 107 11.25 1.90 -15.03
CA SER A 107 10.67 2.88 -15.96
C SER A 107 11.31 4.25 -15.78
N LYS A 108 11.24 5.08 -16.82
CA LYS A 108 11.85 6.41 -16.82
C LYS A 108 10.80 7.48 -16.98
N ILE A 109 11.04 8.62 -16.36
CA ILE A 109 10.27 9.84 -16.58
C ILE A 109 11.19 10.98 -16.98
N THR A 110 10.62 11.95 -17.67
CA THR A 110 11.24 13.27 -17.86
C THR A 110 10.43 14.30 -17.09
N VAL A 111 11.08 15.11 -16.27
CA VAL A 111 10.47 16.27 -15.63
C VAL A 111 11.12 17.53 -16.20
N THR A 112 10.30 18.45 -16.69
CA THR A 112 10.70 19.77 -17.15
C THR A 112 10.03 20.80 -16.26
N VAL A 113 10.79 21.80 -15.81
CA VAL A 113 10.27 22.94 -15.07
C VAL A 113 10.74 24.20 -15.79
N ASP A 114 9.83 25.14 -15.99
CA ASP A 114 10.14 26.43 -16.59
C ASP A 114 11.30 27.08 -15.82
N ASP A 115 12.26 27.63 -16.57
CA ASP A 115 13.51 28.25 -16.09
C ASP A 115 14.52 27.32 -15.38
N TRP A 116 14.14 26.11 -14.97
CA TRP A 116 15.07 25.17 -14.30
C TRP A 116 15.59 24.09 -15.26
N GLY A 117 14.93 23.93 -16.39
CA GLY A 117 15.29 23.00 -17.45
C GLY A 117 14.70 21.61 -17.23
N ARG A 118 15.37 20.62 -17.81
CA ARG A 118 14.91 19.24 -17.90
C ARG A 118 15.79 18.30 -17.07
N SER A 119 15.17 17.33 -16.42
CA SER A 119 15.81 16.22 -15.72
C SER A 119 15.12 14.90 -16.05
N GLN A 120 15.88 13.81 -16.07
CA GLN A 120 15.35 12.46 -16.21
C GLN A 120 15.52 11.70 -14.88
N ALA A 121 14.52 10.90 -14.52
CA ALA A 121 14.54 10.07 -13.33
C ALA A 121 14.19 8.62 -13.68
N ASN A 122 14.72 7.69 -12.89
CA ASN A 122 14.31 6.29 -12.92
C ASN A 122 13.28 6.08 -11.80
N CYS A 123 12.21 5.36 -12.13
CA CYS A 123 11.21 4.91 -11.20
C CYS A 123 11.72 3.66 -10.49
N GLY A 124 11.58 3.63 -9.19
CA GLY A 124 11.75 2.42 -8.40
C GLY A 124 10.47 2.10 -7.67
N THR A 125 10.36 0.88 -7.15
CA THR A 125 9.48 0.62 -6.01
C THR A 125 9.70 1.75 -5.02
N SER A 126 8.64 2.39 -4.55
CA SER A 126 8.81 3.49 -3.61
C SER A 126 9.42 2.95 -2.32
N SER A 127 10.75 2.87 -2.25
CA SER A 127 11.51 2.90 -1.04
C SER A 127 11.53 4.36 -0.62
N SER A 128 10.35 4.93 -0.34
CA SER A 128 10.33 6.04 0.58
C SER A 128 11.04 5.50 1.82
N SER A 129 12.18 6.08 2.17
CA SER A 129 12.76 5.98 3.51
C SER A 129 11.84 6.59 4.58
N THR A 130 10.55 6.78 4.29
CA THR A 130 9.49 6.60 5.25
C THR A 130 9.35 5.09 5.47
N SER A 131 10.09 4.52 6.43
CA SER A 131 9.80 3.18 6.92
C SER A 131 8.29 3.05 7.05
N LEU A 132 7.69 2.11 6.32
CA LEU A 132 6.43 1.55 6.75
C LEU A 132 6.76 0.87 8.07
N THR A 133 6.67 1.62 9.15
CA THR A 133 6.79 1.04 10.46
C THR A 133 5.58 0.17 10.60
N ASN A 134 5.79 -1.14 10.66
CA ASN A 134 4.73 -2.03 11.04
C ASN A 134 4.37 -1.70 12.48
N VAL A 135 3.22 -1.05 12.65
CA VAL A 135 2.73 -0.63 13.96
C VAL A 135 2.03 -1.80 14.64
N LEU A 136 1.36 -2.62 13.83
CA LEU A 136 0.65 -3.80 14.27
C LEU A 136 0.59 -4.80 13.12
N ALA A 137 0.97 -6.05 13.36
CA ALA A 137 0.71 -7.16 12.48
C ALA A 137 0.39 -8.40 13.30
N PHE A 138 -0.68 -9.09 12.92
CA PHE A 138 -1.06 -10.34 13.54
C PHE A 138 -1.96 -11.15 12.61
N GLN A 139 -2.13 -12.40 12.97
CA GLN A 139 -3.06 -13.30 12.30
C GLN A 139 -4.09 -13.76 13.31
N THR A 140 -5.31 -13.94 12.85
CA THR A 140 -6.36 -14.64 13.58
C THR A 140 -6.64 -15.99 12.89
N LYS A 141 -7.66 -16.70 13.38
CA LYS A 141 -8.15 -17.91 12.71
C LYS A 141 -8.58 -17.62 11.27
N SER A 142 -9.29 -16.51 11.06
CA SER A 142 -9.91 -16.19 9.77
C SER A 142 -9.23 -15.06 9.00
N TYR A 143 -8.36 -14.26 9.63
CA TYR A 143 -7.84 -13.02 9.03
C TYR A 143 -6.33 -12.83 9.17
N LEU A 144 -5.74 -12.14 8.22
CA LEU A 144 -4.46 -11.46 8.34
C LEU A 144 -4.73 -9.98 8.57
N VAL A 145 -4.06 -9.37 9.55
CA VAL A 145 -4.27 -7.97 9.93
C VAL A 145 -2.95 -7.25 9.94
N LYS A 146 -2.94 -6.06 9.33
CA LYS A 146 -1.78 -5.18 9.29
C LYS A 146 -2.20 -3.73 9.46
N VAL A 147 -1.44 -3.00 10.26
CA VAL A 147 -1.49 -1.54 10.35
C VAL A 147 -0.08 -1.00 10.14
N ASP A 148 0.07 -0.18 9.11
CA ASP A 148 1.30 0.50 8.79
C ASP A 148 1.16 2.00 9.03
N GLN A 149 2.24 2.65 9.46
CA GLN A 149 2.32 4.11 9.52
C GLN A 149 3.12 4.65 8.34
N LYS A 150 2.55 5.62 7.62
CA LYS A 150 3.17 6.32 6.49
C LYS A 150 2.89 7.81 6.56
N ASN A 151 3.94 8.63 6.70
CA ASN A 151 3.82 10.09 6.78
C ASN A 151 2.77 10.54 7.83
N ASN A 152 2.83 9.97 9.03
CA ASN A 152 1.85 10.16 10.13
C ASN A 152 0.42 9.69 9.86
N ASN A 153 0.14 9.05 8.72
CA ASN A 153 -1.14 8.40 8.48
C ASN A 153 -1.04 6.92 8.79
N PHE A 154 -2.09 6.35 9.38
CA PHE A 154 -2.19 4.91 9.54
C PHE A 154 -2.97 4.31 8.38
N LEU A 155 -2.49 3.20 7.86
CA LEU A 155 -3.11 2.43 6.79
C LEU A 155 -3.39 1.04 7.31
N MET A 156 -4.61 0.55 7.13
CA MET A 156 -5.04 -0.76 7.60
C MET A 156 -5.30 -1.69 6.43
N THR A 157 -4.88 -2.94 6.59
CA THR A 157 -5.18 -4.05 5.69
C THR A 157 -5.72 -5.22 6.50
N VAL A 158 -6.83 -5.79 6.05
CA VAL A 158 -7.48 -6.98 6.62
C VAL A 158 -7.80 -7.92 5.47
N ILE A 159 -7.24 -9.12 5.50
CA ILE A 159 -7.41 -10.15 4.45
C ILE A 159 -8.06 -11.37 5.07
N GLU A 160 -9.13 -11.89 4.46
CA GLU A 160 -9.72 -13.17 4.89
C GLU A 160 -8.91 -14.35 4.37
N LYS A 161 -8.41 -15.19 5.27
CA LYS A 161 -7.51 -16.30 4.98
C LYS A 161 -8.15 -17.37 4.08
N LYS A 162 -9.46 -17.61 4.24
CA LYS A 162 -10.17 -18.64 3.47
C LYS A 162 -10.28 -18.29 1.98
N THR A 163 -10.54 -17.02 1.68
CA THR A 163 -10.81 -16.56 0.30
C THR A 163 -9.62 -15.80 -0.29
N ASN A 164 -8.64 -15.46 0.54
CA ASN A 164 -7.56 -14.52 0.26
C ASN A 164 -8.04 -13.16 -0.27
N ARG A 165 -9.27 -12.76 0.08
CA ARG A 165 -9.84 -11.48 -0.36
C ARG A 165 -9.61 -10.40 0.71
N PRO A 166 -9.14 -9.20 0.33
CA PRO A 166 -9.07 -8.09 1.25
C PRO A 166 -10.48 -7.61 1.60
N PHE A 167 -10.76 -7.55 2.89
CA PHE A 167 -11.88 -6.81 3.46
C PHE A 167 -11.58 -5.32 3.51
N ILE A 168 -10.32 -4.99 3.76
CA ILE A 168 -9.77 -3.64 3.82
C ILE A 168 -8.39 -3.73 3.17
N ASN A 169 -8.08 -2.86 2.23
CA ASN A 169 -6.79 -2.86 1.53
C ASN A 169 -6.16 -1.47 1.61
N ASN A 170 -5.09 -1.35 2.41
CA ASN A 170 -4.34 -0.10 2.63
C ASN A 170 -5.24 1.12 2.88
N ALA A 171 -6.37 0.91 3.57
CA ALA A 171 -7.37 1.96 3.75
C ALA A 171 -6.97 2.86 4.92
N PRO A 172 -7.33 4.15 4.88
CA PRO A 172 -7.06 5.07 5.98
C PRO A 172 -7.60 4.54 7.32
N ALA A 173 -6.76 4.63 8.34
CA ALA A 173 -7.07 4.32 9.71
C ALA A 173 -6.62 5.44 10.65
N THR A 174 -7.21 5.50 11.83
CA THR A 174 -6.83 6.45 12.88
C THR A 174 -6.70 5.73 14.23
N VAL A 175 -6.01 6.33 15.19
CA VAL A 175 -6.04 5.84 16.57
C VAL A 175 -7.41 6.18 17.16
N ALA A 176 -8.13 5.17 17.61
CA ALA A 176 -9.42 5.34 18.26
C ALA A 176 -9.24 5.80 19.71
N PRO A 177 -10.15 6.64 20.24
CA PRO A 177 -10.19 6.93 21.66
C PRO A 177 -10.46 5.63 22.45
N ARG A 178 -9.99 5.61 23.70
CA ARG A 178 -10.31 4.53 24.65
C ARG A 178 -11.82 4.40 24.81
N ARG A 179 -12.33 3.17 24.86
CA ARG A 179 -13.77 2.92 24.99
C ARG A 179 -14.31 3.25 26.38
N ASN A 180 -13.47 3.16 27.40
CA ASN A 180 -13.76 3.55 28.79
C ASN A 180 -12.44 3.71 29.57
N SER A 181 -12.52 4.10 30.84
CA SER A 181 -11.35 4.32 31.70
C SER A 181 -10.50 3.07 31.94
N ASN A 182 -11.10 1.88 31.82
CA ASN A 182 -10.44 0.59 32.03
C ASN A 182 -9.89 -0.03 30.73
N ASP A 183 -10.18 0.58 29.57
CA ASP A 183 -9.72 0.11 28.28
C ASP A 183 -8.25 0.51 28.06
N ASN A 184 -7.35 -0.42 28.36
CA ASN A 184 -5.91 -0.24 28.18
C ASN A 184 -5.41 -0.57 26.77
N TRP A 185 -6.32 -0.80 25.81
CA TRP A 185 -5.96 -1.18 24.45
C TRP A 185 -5.64 0.05 23.59
N THR A 186 -4.56 -0.03 22.82
CA THR A 186 -4.35 0.84 21.66
C THR A 186 -5.14 0.25 20.49
N SER A 187 -6.02 1.06 19.90
CA SER A 187 -6.93 0.62 18.85
C SER A 187 -6.73 1.47 17.59
N TYR A 188 -6.47 0.83 16.46
CA TYR A 188 -6.48 1.46 15.14
C TYR A 188 -7.83 1.17 14.49
N VAL A 189 -8.50 2.19 13.99
CA VAL A 189 -9.85 2.07 13.43
C VAL A 189 -9.92 2.54 11.99
N HIS A 190 -10.47 1.69 11.13
CA HIS A 190 -10.97 2.06 9.81
C HIS A 190 -12.49 2.21 9.89
N ARG A 191 -13.02 3.27 9.26
CA ARG A 191 -14.47 3.52 9.14
C ARG A 191 -14.83 3.67 7.67
N GLY A 192 -15.52 2.68 7.13
CA GLY A 192 -16.10 2.69 5.79
C GLY A 192 -17.37 1.84 5.75
N ASN A 193 -17.58 1.09 4.67
CA ASN A 193 -18.66 0.09 4.58
C ASN A 193 -18.55 -1.01 5.64
N ILE A 194 -17.35 -1.18 6.18
CA ILE A 194 -17.03 -2.03 7.32
C ILE A 194 -16.28 -1.15 8.33
N ILE A 195 -16.64 -1.29 9.59
CA ILE A 195 -15.85 -0.71 10.69
C ILE A 195 -14.93 -1.80 11.19
N ALA A 196 -13.62 -1.53 11.20
CA ALA A 196 -12.64 -2.47 11.72
C ALA A 196 -11.80 -1.83 12.81
N TYR A 197 -11.62 -2.53 13.92
CA TYR A 197 -10.65 -2.20 14.96
C TYR A 197 -9.58 -3.28 14.99
N ALA A 198 -8.33 -2.88 14.75
CA ALA A 198 -7.15 -3.69 15.03
C ALA A 198 -6.54 -3.18 16.34
N ARG A 199 -6.49 -4.03 17.37
CA ARG A 199 -6.21 -3.60 18.75
C ARG A 199 -5.05 -4.39 19.32
N THR A 200 -4.26 -3.75 20.16
CA THR A 200 -3.21 -4.38 20.97
C THR A 200 -3.19 -3.80 22.38
N ASN A 201 -2.82 -4.59 23.39
CA ASN A 201 -2.71 -4.12 24.77
C ASN A 201 -1.25 -4.19 25.29
N PRO A 202 -0.95 -3.62 26.47
CA PRO A 202 0.41 -3.63 27.03
C PRO A 202 0.97 -5.03 27.34
N ARG A 203 0.13 -6.07 27.35
CA ARG A 203 0.55 -7.47 27.51
C ARG A 203 0.88 -8.14 26.18
N GLY A 204 0.73 -7.43 25.06
CA GLY A 204 0.93 -7.96 23.70
C GLY A 204 -0.26 -8.77 23.17
N GLU A 205 -1.39 -8.80 23.88
CA GLU A 205 -2.60 -9.44 23.34
C GLU A 205 -3.16 -8.61 22.19
N GLN A 206 -3.60 -9.27 21.13
CA GLN A 206 -4.06 -8.63 19.90
C GLN A 206 -5.44 -9.14 19.50
N GLU A 207 -6.26 -8.24 18.96
CA GLU A 207 -7.66 -8.51 18.62
C GLU A 207 -8.06 -7.76 17.34
N LEU A 208 -8.78 -8.44 16.47
CA LEU A 208 -9.52 -7.86 15.36
C LEU A 208 -11.02 -7.83 15.70
N GLU A 209 -11.63 -6.67 15.54
CA GLU A 209 -13.08 -6.52 15.58
C GLU A 209 -13.58 -5.96 14.25
N LEU A 210 -14.53 -6.63 13.61
CA LEU A 210 -15.17 -6.21 12.37
C LEU A 210 -16.67 -6.02 12.60
N THR A 211 -17.23 -4.90 12.14
CA THR A 211 -18.67 -4.64 12.13
C THR A 211 -19.11 -4.32 10.71
N ARG A 212 -20.04 -5.11 10.16
CA ARG A 212 -20.65 -4.86 8.84
C ARG A 212 -21.98 -4.09 8.98
N SER A 213 -22.42 -3.46 7.90
CA SER A 213 -23.69 -2.71 7.76
C SER A 213 -24.97 -3.44 8.23
N ALA A 214 -24.93 -4.77 8.42
CA ALA A 214 -26.01 -5.56 9.02
C ALA A 214 -25.83 -5.81 10.54
N ASN A 215 -25.05 -5.00 11.26
CA ASN A 215 -24.72 -5.16 12.69
C ASN A 215 -24.06 -6.49 13.10
N ARG A 216 -23.60 -7.30 12.13
CA ARG A 216 -22.87 -8.52 12.44
C ARG A 216 -21.46 -8.16 12.88
N ARG A 217 -21.24 -8.26 14.19
CA ARG A 217 -19.96 -8.05 14.86
C ARG A 217 -19.18 -9.36 14.92
N VAL A 218 -17.95 -9.35 14.42
CA VAL A 218 -16.99 -10.47 14.52
C VAL A 218 -15.83 -9.97 15.36
N ILE A 219 -15.46 -10.74 16.38
CA ILE A 219 -14.28 -10.47 17.21
C ILE A 219 -13.41 -11.72 17.16
N GLU A 220 -12.16 -11.58 16.73
CA GLU A 220 -11.19 -12.65 16.71
C GLU A 220 -9.88 -12.22 17.36
N LYS A 221 -9.33 -13.09 18.21
CA LYS A 221 -8.02 -12.89 18.85
C LYS A 221 -6.90 -13.39 17.95
N ALA A 222 -5.70 -12.84 18.16
CA ALA A 222 -4.51 -13.36 17.51
C ALA A 222 -4.21 -14.81 17.91
N ILE A 223 -3.61 -15.56 16.98
CA ILE A 223 -3.13 -16.93 17.17
C ILE A 223 -1.61 -16.99 17.34
#